data_AF-A0A1M3T953-F1
#
_entry.id   AF-A0A1M3T953-F1
#
_cell.length_a   1.000
_cell.length_b   1.000
_cell.length_c   1.000
_cell.angle_alpha   90.00
_cell.angle_beta   90.00
_cell.angle_gamma   90.00
#
_symmetry.space_group_name_H-M   'P 1'
#
loop_
_entity.id
_entity.type
_entity.pdbx_description
1 polymer ?
#
loop_
_entity_poly.entity_id
_entity_poly.type
_entity_poly.pdbx_seq_one_letter_code
_entity_poly.pdbx_strand_id
1 'polypeptide(L)'
;MGKYLKRDICNLNSFSTRRADIRNETTEQYIPEGLRYSCRYWTFHLTQSKPSIPDVEVFSFLEKHFLHWLEAMSLMGVLSETLKMMHNTNPGLSNFASDAIQFIHRHAQIASVVPLQLYASCLVFTPTSSLVRRASENYHSPWMQALPQVEKSWGANRQTLEGHSDSVTAVAFSPDGQTIVSGSHDKTIKLWNAATGELQQTLGDCSHLVYTVAFSPDGQTVVSGSYDNITKLWNAATGELQQTLEGYSHSFTAVAFHTREGTDTSPTSNQAASQISLAEQWVYMNDEKVMWRPYEYSRYSCCCTKEGALALGYPSGRVFIIQLLAPN
;
A
#
# COMPACT_ATOMS: atom_id res chain seq x y z
N MET A 1 16.53 19.31 21.43
CA MET A 1 16.79 18.12 20.60
C MET A 1 18.17 18.15 19.92
N GLY A 2 18.48 19.15 19.08
CA GLY A 2 19.70 19.14 18.25
C GLY A 2 21.06 19.02 18.96
N LYS A 3 21.21 19.54 20.19
CA LYS A 3 22.47 19.44 20.95
C LYS A 3 22.82 18.01 21.41
N TYR A 4 21.83 17.11 21.48
CA TYR A 4 22.00 15.74 21.97
C TYR A 4 22.07 14.71 20.84
N LEU A 5 21.55 15.06 19.65
CA LEU A 5 21.56 14.18 18.48
C LEU A 5 22.91 14.27 17.77
N LYS A 6 23.66 13.18 17.85
CA LYS A 6 24.95 12.98 17.19
C LYS A 6 25.01 11.57 16.61
N ARG A 7 25.87 11.36 15.61
CA ARG A 7 26.17 10.02 15.11
C ARG A 7 26.71 9.17 16.26
N ASP A 8 26.23 7.95 16.36
CA ASP A 8 26.61 7.01 17.40
C ASP A 8 26.31 7.58 18.80
N ILE A 9 25.02 7.81 19.05
CA ILE A 9 24.54 8.45 20.28
C ILE A 9 24.90 7.62 21.53
N CYS A 10 24.90 6.29 21.40
CA CYS A 10 25.21 5.35 22.48
C CYS A 10 26.70 4.96 22.56
N ASN A 11 27.58 5.57 21.75
CA ASN A 11 29.01 5.24 21.69
C ASN A 11 29.28 3.72 21.56
N LEU A 12 28.67 3.09 20.55
CA LEU A 12 28.76 1.64 20.34
C LEU A 12 30.16 1.24 19.86
N ASN A 13 30.59 0.04 20.27
CA ASN A 13 31.94 -0.46 19.99
C ASN A 13 32.25 -0.70 18.51
N SER A 14 31.21 -0.89 17.67
CA SER A 14 31.36 -1.20 16.24
C SER A 14 30.13 -0.80 15.43
N PHE A 15 30.34 -0.45 14.16
CA PHE A 15 29.29 -0.26 13.14
C PHE A 15 28.46 -1.51 12.87
N SER A 16 28.92 -2.70 13.30
CA SER A 16 28.20 -3.98 13.16
C SER A 16 27.37 -4.37 14.39
N THR A 17 27.33 -3.53 15.43
CA THR A 17 26.61 -3.82 16.68
C THR A 17 25.12 -3.96 16.41
N ARG A 18 24.54 -5.13 16.71
CA ARG A 18 23.11 -5.35 16.51
C ARG A 18 22.30 -4.72 17.63
N ARG A 19 21.11 -4.24 17.33
CA ARG A 19 20.20 -3.68 18.33
C ARG A 19 19.90 -4.67 19.46
N ALA A 20 19.72 -5.95 19.13
CA ALA A 20 19.44 -7.01 20.10
C ALA A 20 20.56 -7.21 21.14
N ASP A 21 21.80 -6.86 20.78
CA ASP A 21 22.97 -7.05 21.65
C ASP A 21 23.20 -5.83 22.58
N ILE A 22 22.46 -4.74 22.38
CA ILE A 22 22.58 -3.51 23.16
C ILE A 22 21.67 -3.59 24.38
N ARG A 23 22.26 -3.46 25.57
CA ARG A 23 21.53 -3.43 26.84
C ARG A 23 20.62 -2.21 26.94
N ASN A 24 19.45 -2.38 27.53
CA ASN A 24 18.50 -1.29 27.71
C ASN A 24 19.05 -0.21 28.63
N GLU A 25 19.85 -0.55 29.65
CA GLU A 25 20.47 0.43 30.53
C GLU A 25 21.40 1.39 29.75
N THR A 26 22.12 0.88 28.75
CA THR A 26 22.96 1.70 27.87
C THR A 26 22.11 2.67 27.06
N THR A 27 20.98 2.21 26.50
CA THR A 27 20.08 3.12 25.77
C THR A 27 19.45 4.17 26.67
N GLU A 28 19.13 3.83 27.92
CA GLU A 28 18.54 4.77 28.89
C GLU A 28 19.55 5.80 29.41
N GLN A 29 20.82 5.40 29.54
CA GLN A 29 21.90 6.30 29.93
C GLN A 29 22.18 7.37 28.87
N TYR A 30 22.23 6.98 27.59
CA TYR A 30 22.60 7.88 26.49
C TYR A 30 21.41 8.58 25.83
N ILE A 31 20.20 8.03 25.95
CA ILE A 31 18.95 8.61 25.46
C ILE A 31 18.03 8.91 26.65
N PRO A 32 18.23 10.06 27.33
CA PRO A 32 17.43 10.42 28.51
C PRO A 32 15.96 10.62 28.15
N GLU A 33 15.07 10.52 29.13
CA GLU A 33 13.62 10.56 28.94
C GLU A 33 13.13 11.77 28.16
N GLY A 34 13.68 12.97 28.43
CA GLY A 34 13.34 14.18 27.67
C GLY A 34 13.71 14.11 26.19
N LEU A 35 14.79 13.41 25.84
CA LEU A 35 15.16 13.16 24.44
C LEU A 35 14.26 12.10 23.81
N ARG A 36 13.95 11.01 24.53
CA ARG A 36 13.00 9.98 24.07
C ARG A 36 11.64 10.59 23.74
N TYR A 37 11.13 11.43 24.63
CA TYR A 37 9.89 12.17 24.43
C TYR A 37 9.96 13.07 23.20
N SER A 38 11.02 13.90 23.10
CA SER A 38 11.21 14.80 21.96
C SER A 38 11.26 14.03 20.63
N CYS A 39 11.98 12.90 20.58
CA CYS A 39 12.10 12.07 19.38
C CYS A 39 10.77 11.47 18.92
N ARG A 40 9.86 11.11 19.83
CA ARG A 40 8.58 10.46 19.51
C ARG A 40 7.43 11.43 19.25
N TYR A 41 7.48 12.64 19.81
CA TYR A 41 6.32 13.55 19.80
C TYR A 41 6.55 14.87 19.08
N TRP A 42 7.72 15.11 18.47
CA TRP A 42 7.98 16.40 17.80
C TRP A 42 6.99 16.71 16.66
N THR A 43 6.55 15.71 15.88
CA THR A 43 5.57 15.92 14.80
C THR A 43 4.18 16.24 15.34
N PHE A 44 3.80 15.64 16.47
CA PHE A 44 2.55 15.98 17.17
C PHE A 44 2.57 17.44 17.62
N HIS A 45 3.66 17.89 18.25
CA HIS A 45 3.80 19.29 18.65
C HIS A 45 3.84 20.25 17.46
N LEU A 46 4.49 19.84 16.36
CA LEU A 46 4.55 20.64 15.13
C LEU A 46 3.16 20.82 14.49
N THR A 47 2.35 19.76 14.43
CA THR A 47 0.99 19.81 13.87
C THR A 47 0.01 20.58 14.76
N GLN A 48 0.17 20.51 16.08
CA GLN A 48 -0.64 21.28 17.03
C GLN A 48 -0.21 22.75 17.13
N SER A 49 1.03 23.07 16.77
CA SER A 49 1.50 24.45 16.73
C SER A 49 0.89 25.22 15.55
N LYS A 50 -0.06 26.12 15.83
CA LYS A 50 -0.49 27.18 14.88
C LYS A 50 0.68 28.19 14.68
N PRO A 51 0.75 28.88 13.52
CA PRO A 51 2.01 29.12 12.82
C PRO A 51 2.94 30.02 13.64
N SER A 52 3.96 29.40 14.22
CA SER A 52 5.03 30.13 14.91
C SER A 52 6.42 29.62 14.55
N ILE A 53 6.53 28.52 13.81
CA ILE A 53 7.81 27.98 13.36
C ILE A 53 7.81 27.98 11.83
N PRO A 54 8.74 28.69 11.18
CA PRO A 54 8.90 28.62 9.73
C PRO A 54 9.24 27.19 9.29
N ASP A 55 8.58 26.68 8.25
CA ASP A 55 8.88 25.36 7.68
C ASP A 55 10.37 25.20 7.32
N VAL A 56 11.05 26.31 7.00
CA VAL A 56 12.48 26.38 6.70
C VAL A 56 13.35 25.96 7.90
N GLU A 57 12.96 26.31 9.13
CA GLU A 57 13.73 25.93 10.32
C GLU A 57 13.59 24.44 10.62
N VAL A 58 12.37 23.91 10.47
CA VAL A 58 12.10 22.48 10.62
C VAL A 58 12.84 21.68 9.55
N PHE A 59 12.82 22.16 8.31
CA PHE A 59 13.59 21.56 7.22
C PHE A 59 15.08 21.54 7.54
N SER A 60 15.66 22.68 7.92
CA SER A 60 17.10 22.78 8.25
C SER A 60 17.48 21.84 9.40
N PHE A 61 16.59 21.67 10.37
CA PHE A 61 16.79 20.73 11.47
C PHE A 61 16.76 19.27 10.98
N LEU A 62 15.74 18.88 10.21
CA LEU A 62 15.62 17.53 9.68
C LEU A 62 16.75 17.20 8.71
N GLU A 63 17.10 18.11 7.80
CA GLU A 63 18.23 17.96 6.88
C GLU A 63 19.52 17.60 7.63
N LYS A 64 19.78 18.25 8.76
CA LYS A 64 20.99 18.00 9.58
C LYS A 64 20.88 16.79 10.51
N HIS A 65 19.69 16.53 11.04
CA HIS A 65 19.50 15.57 12.15
C HIS A 65 18.61 14.37 11.83
N PHE A 66 18.14 14.20 10.60
CA PHE A 66 17.27 13.09 10.21
C PHE A 66 17.89 11.73 10.53
N LEU A 67 19.13 11.47 10.12
CA LEU A 67 19.79 10.19 10.40
C LEU A 67 20.04 9.99 11.90
N HIS A 68 20.39 11.04 12.64
CA HIS A 68 20.59 10.98 14.09
C HIS A 68 19.28 10.64 14.82
N TRP A 69 18.19 11.24 14.38
CA TRP A 69 16.85 10.94 14.89
C TRP A 69 16.46 9.51 14.55
N LEU A 70 16.68 9.06 13.31
CA LEU A 70 16.36 7.71 12.88
C LEU A 70 17.20 6.65 13.63
N GLU A 71 18.48 6.93 13.89
CA GLU A 71 19.36 6.12 14.73
C GLU A 71 18.77 5.98 16.14
N ALA A 72 18.41 7.10 16.77
CA ALA A 72 17.81 7.09 18.11
C ALA A 72 16.47 6.32 18.14
N MET A 73 15.61 6.50 17.13
CA MET A 73 14.34 5.79 17.01
C MET A 73 14.55 4.28 16.83
N SER A 74 15.55 3.88 16.06
CA SER A 74 15.92 2.49 15.91
C SER A 74 16.50 1.89 17.21
N LEU A 75 17.36 2.64 17.90
CA LEU A 75 17.90 2.25 19.21
C LEU A 75 16.82 2.13 20.28
N MET A 76 15.71 2.87 20.16
CA MET A 76 14.54 2.70 21.03
C MET A 76 13.61 1.55 20.60
N GLY A 77 13.82 0.94 19.43
CA GLY A 77 12.98 -0.13 18.90
C GLY A 77 11.62 0.34 18.37
N VAL A 78 11.44 1.64 18.14
CA VAL A 78 10.17 2.27 17.71
C VAL A 78 10.23 2.76 16.27
N LEU A 79 10.93 2.03 15.41
CA LEU A 79 11.11 2.43 14.00
C LEU A 79 9.78 2.51 13.24
N SER A 80 8.80 1.68 13.57
CA SER A 80 7.46 1.71 12.98
C SER A 80 6.72 3.04 13.20
N GLU A 81 7.00 3.75 14.29
CA GLU A 81 6.39 5.05 14.58
C GLU A 81 6.96 6.16 13.69
N THR A 82 8.19 6.01 13.21
CA THR A 82 8.86 7.03 12.37
C THR A 82 8.11 7.29 11.07
N LEU A 83 7.57 6.24 10.44
CA LEU A 83 6.77 6.35 9.22
C LEU A 83 5.50 7.18 9.46
N LYS A 84 4.78 6.89 10.55
CA LYS A 84 3.57 7.63 10.94
C LYS A 84 3.89 9.10 11.18
N MET A 85 4.98 9.37 11.88
CA MET A 85 5.46 10.73 12.14
C MET A 85 5.75 11.47 10.83
N MET A 86 6.48 10.86 9.90
CA MET A 86 6.83 11.51 8.63
C MET A 86 5.62 11.74 7.73
N HIS A 87 4.62 10.85 7.73
CA HIS A 87 3.37 11.05 6.95
C HIS A 87 2.54 12.22 7.49
N ASN A 88 2.56 12.45 8.80
CA ASN A 88 1.81 13.53 9.45
C ASN A 88 2.51 14.90 9.34
N THR A 89 3.63 14.99 8.62
CA THR A 89 4.41 16.23 8.50
C THR A 89 3.78 17.18 7.45
N ASN A 90 3.92 18.49 7.68
CA ASN A 90 3.29 19.58 6.90
C ASN A 90 3.58 19.48 5.38
N PRO A 91 2.66 19.90 4.47
CA PRO A 91 2.85 19.82 3.01
C PRO A 91 4.06 20.60 2.50
N GLY A 92 4.49 21.64 3.20
CA GLY A 92 5.69 22.44 2.87
C GLY A 92 7.00 21.66 2.91
N LEU A 93 7.05 20.56 3.66
CA LEU A 93 8.20 19.65 3.74
C LEU A 93 8.07 18.42 2.82
N SER A 94 7.02 18.34 2.00
CA SER A 94 6.62 17.12 1.29
C SER A 94 7.73 16.48 0.46
N ASN A 95 8.63 17.26 -0.15
CA ASN A 95 9.73 16.71 -0.95
C ASN A 95 10.74 15.93 -0.10
N PHE A 96 11.20 16.50 1.02
CA PHE A 96 12.12 15.81 1.92
C PHE A 96 11.40 14.75 2.75
N ALA A 97 10.17 15.00 3.18
CA ALA A 97 9.38 14.00 3.89
C ALA A 97 9.14 12.76 3.02
N SER A 98 8.79 12.93 1.74
CA SER A 98 8.63 11.84 0.78
C SER A 98 9.95 11.08 0.57
N ASP A 99 11.07 11.80 0.42
CA ASP A 99 12.39 11.20 0.29
C ASP A 99 12.80 10.39 1.54
N ALA A 100 12.54 10.94 2.73
CA ALA A 100 12.77 10.31 4.01
C ALA A 100 11.88 9.09 4.23
N ILE A 101 10.61 9.14 3.86
CA ILE A 101 9.69 7.99 3.90
C ILE A 101 10.22 6.86 3.03
N GLN A 102 10.66 7.17 1.81
CA GLN A 102 11.22 6.18 0.89
C GLN A 102 12.54 5.59 1.43
N PHE A 103 13.38 6.43 2.04
CA PHE A 103 14.60 5.98 2.72
C PHE A 103 14.29 5.02 3.89
N ILE A 104 13.32 5.35 4.74
CA ILE A 104 12.93 4.51 5.87
C ILE A 104 12.37 3.19 5.36
N HIS A 105 11.45 3.19 4.39
CA HIS A 105 10.90 1.97 3.83
C HIS A 105 11.97 1.03 3.26
N ARG A 106 12.88 1.57 2.44
CA ARG A 106 13.93 0.76 1.79
C ARG A 106 14.90 0.14 2.80
N HIS A 107 15.20 0.85 3.88
CA HIS A 107 16.27 0.51 4.80
C HIS A 107 15.80 0.09 6.19
N ALA A 108 14.49 -0.09 6.41
CA ALA A 108 13.90 -0.38 7.72
C ALA A 108 14.49 -1.62 8.39
N GLN A 109 14.72 -2.68 7.61
CA GLN A 109 15.32 -3.92 8.11
C GLN A 109 16.75 -3.68 8.61
N ILE A 110 17.57 -2.96 7.84
CA ILE A 110 18.95 -2.66 8.24
C ILE A 110 18.95 -1.75 9.47
N ALA A 111 18.12 -0.70 9.44
CA ALA A 111 18.00 0.25 10.52
C ALA A 111 17.64 -0.44 11.84
N SER A 112 16.62 -1.32 11.84
CA SER A 112 16.14 -2.03 13.03
C SER A 112 17.13 -3.06 13.58
N VAL A 113 17.92 -3.71 12.72
CA VAL A 113 18.86 -4.75 13.14
C VAL A 113 20.21 -4.15 13.53
N VAL A 114 20.75 -3.22 12.74
CA VAL A 114 22.10 -2.63 12.94
C VAL A 114 22.04 -1.11 12.72
N PRO A 115 21.65 -0.32 13.74
CA PRO A 115 21.35 1.11 13.58
C PRO A 115 22.47 1.95 12.96
N LEU A 116 23.73 1.67 13.27
CA LEU A 116 24.86 2.44 12.73
C LEU A 116 25.11 2.21 11.22
N GLN A 117 24.56 1.16 10.63
CA GLN A 117 24.64 0.93 9.18
C GLN A 117 23.84 1.96 8.36
N LEU A 118 22.99 2.75 9.01
CA LEU A 118 22.36 3.93 8.41
C LEU A 118 23.38 4.86 7.74
N TYR A 119 24.54 5.07 8.37
CA TYR A 119 25.59 5.96 7.88
C TYR A 119 26.53 5.32 6.85
N ALA A 120 26.51 3.99 6.73
CA ALA A 120 27.36 3.24 5.83
C ALA A 120 26.52 2.66 4.69
N SER A 121 25.99 1.45 4.85
CA SER A 121 25.28 0.75 3.78
C SER A 121 24.08 1.53 3.27
N CYS A 122 23.24 2.09 4.15
CA CYS A 122 21.98 2.71 3.72
C CYS A 122 22.26 3.96 2.85
N LEU A 123 23.14 4.86 3.29
CA LEU A 123 23.53 6.03 2.49
C LEU A 123 24.19 5.66 1.15
N VAL A 124 25.05 4.64 1.14
CA VAL A 124 25.76 4.20 -0.07
C VAL A 124 24.79 3.65 -1.12
N PHE A 125 23.78 2.89 -0.70
CA PHE A 125 22.79 2.28 -1.58
C PHE A 125 21.54 3.14 -1.84
N THR A 126 21.53 4.39 -1.38
CA THR A 126 20.43 5.33 -1.61
C THR A 126 20.59 6.03 -2.97
N PRO A 127 19.51 6.28 -3.74
CA PRO A 127 19.60 6.94 -5.04
C PRO A 127 20.34 8.28 -5.02
N THR A 128 20.98 8.65 -6.12
CA THR A 128 21.82 9.87 -6.18
C THR A 128 21.02 11.16 -6.05
N SER A 129 19.74 11.18 -6.44
CA SER A 129 18.87 12.36 -6.29
C SER A 129 18.25 12.51 -4.90
N SER A 130 18.49 11.59 -3.97
CA SER A 130 17.88 11.64 -2.64
C SER A 130 18.39 12.86 -1.86
N LEU A 131 17.44 13.59 -1.28
CA LEU A 131 17.72 14.74 -0.42
C LEU A 131 18.41 14.31 0.89
N VAL A 132 18.01 13.17 1.46
CA VAL A 132 18.65 12.58 2.66
C VAL A 132 20.11 12.24 2.37
N ARG A 133 20.40 11.66 1.20
CA ARG A 133 21.77 11.35 0.79
C ARG A 133 22.60 12.62 0.63
N ARG A 134 22.07 13.63 -0.08
CA ARG A 134 22.74 14.92 -0.31
C ARG A 134 23.01 15.67 1.00
N ALA A 135 22.03 15.69 1.90
CA ALA A 135 22.16 16.30 3.23
C ALA A 135 23.24 15.63 4.10
N SER A 136 23.53 14.36 3.82
CA SER A 136 24.43 13.51 4.59
C SER A 136 25.78 13.28 3.90
N GLU A 137 26.13 14.06 2.87
CA GLU A 137 27.38 13.93 2.11
C GLU A 137 28.64 13.97 3.01
N ASN A 138 28.59 14.71 4.11
CA ASN A 138 29.71 14.81 5.05
C ASN A 138 30.02 13.51 5.81
N TYR A 139 29.11 12.52 5.78
CA TYR A 139 29.31 11.22 6.41
C TYR A 139 29.95 10.19 5.46
N HIS A 140 30.31 10.59 4.23
CA HIS A 140 31.01 9.71 3.30
C HIS A 140 32.26 9.13 3.94
N SER A 141 32.29 7.81 4.00
CA SER A 141 33.39 7.07 4.59
C SER A 141 34.64 7.16 3.71
N PRO A 142 35.79 7.65 4.23
CA PRO A 142 37.01 7.86 3.44
C PRO A 142 37.59 6.59 2.82
N TRP A 143 37.22 5.41 3.33
CA TRP A 143 37.72 4.11 2.86
C TRP A 143 37.04 3.62 1.57
N MET A 144 35.93 4.22 1.14
CA MET A 144 35.26 3.89 -0.13
C MET A 144 35.76 4.80 -1.25
N GLN A 145 36.72 4.32 -2.04
CA GLN A 145 37.29 5.05 -3.17
C GLN A 145 36.36 5.09 -4.40
N ALA A 146 35.43 4.14 -4.51
CA ALA A 146 34.42 4.10 -5.57
C ALA A 146 33.06 3.74 -4.97
N LEU A 147 32.03 4.52 -5.29
CA LEU A 147 30.65 4.24 -4.90
C LEU A 147 29.99 3.30 -5.92
N PRO A 148 29.10 2.40 -5.48
CA PRO A 148 28.34 1.56 -6.38
C PRO A 148 27.47 2.41 -7.31
N GLN A 149 27.25 1.91 -8.53
CA GLN A 149 26.26 2.47 -9.44
C GLN A 149 24.88 2.19 -8.85
N VAL A 150 24.20 3.25 -8.41
CA VAL A 150 22.85 3.19 -7.84
C VAL A 150 21.89 3.97 -8.73
N GLU A 151 20.60 3.69 -8.57
CA GLU A 151 19.53 4.36 -9.31
C GLU A 151 19.63 5.89 -9.16
N LYS A 152 19.20 6.61 -10.21
CA LYS A 152 19.24 8.07 -10.21
C LYS A 152 18.23 8.66 -9.22
N SER A 153 17.04 8.09 -9.19
CA SER A 153 15.96 8.45 -8.27
C SER A 153 15.38 7.18 -7.68
N TRP A 154 14.61 7.31 -6.60
CA TRP A 154 13.79 6.20 -6.15
C TRP A 154 12.90 5.69 -7.29
N GLY A 155 12.72 4.37 -7.37
CA GLY A 155 11.76 3.77 -8.29
C GLY A 155 10.35 4.33 -8.08
N ALA A 156 9.50 4.30 -9.11
CA ALA A 156 8.13 4.84 -9.06
C ALA A 156 7.19 4.15 -8.04
N ASN A 157 7.68 3.14 -7.31
CA ASN A 157 6.95 2.47 -6.25
C ASN A 157 6.92 3.38 -5.01
N ARG A 158 5.79 4.07 -4.80
CA ARG A 158 5.58 4.96 -3.64
C ARG A 158 5.43 4.19 -2.33
N GLN A 159 5.00 2.93 -2.39
CA GLN A 159 4.66 2.13 -1.21
C GLN A 159 4.60 0.64 -1.53
N THR A 160 5.25 -0.17 -0.69
CA THR A 160 5.20 -1.65 -0.76
C THR A 160 4.41 -2.17 0.44
N LEU A 161 3.38 -2.97 0.17
CA LEU A 161 2.50 -3.58 1.17
C LEU A 161 3.00 -4.98 1.51
N GLU A 162 3.76 -5.12 2.60
CA GLU A 162 4.32 -6.39 3.05
C GLU A 162 3.42 -7.02 4.11
N GLY A 163 3.07 -8.30 3.95
CA GLY A 163 2.30 -9.04 4.97
C GLY A 163 1.63 -10.32 4.51
N HIS A 164 1.52 -10.57 3.20
CA HIS A 164 1.17 -11.90 2.69
C HIS A 164 2.36 -12.86 2.82
N SER A 165 2.08 -14.12 3.16
CA SER A 165 3.11 -15.16 3.32
C SER A 165 3.36 -16.00 2.07
N ASP A 166 2.59 -15.76 1.00
CA ASP A 166 2.70 -16.39 -0.31
C ASP A 166 2.26 -15.40 -1.42
N SER A 167 2.36 -15.83 -2.69
CA SER A 167 2.10 -15.04 -3.89
C SER A 167 0.73 -14.35 -3.85
N VAL A 168 0.74 -13.03 -4.05
CA VAL A 168 -0.48 -12.22 -4.23
C VAL A 168 -0.97 -12.42 -5.65
N THR A 169 -2.21 -12.85 -5.81
CA THR A 169 -2.82 -13.21 -7.10
C THR A 169 -3.77 -12.15 -7.63
N ALA A 170 -4.37 -11.38 -6.73
CA ALA A 170 -5.34 -10.36 -7.09
C ALA A 170 -5.27 -9.16 -6.15
N VAL A 171 -5.48 -7.97 -6.70
CA VAL A 171 -5.53 -6.70 -5.99
C VAL A 171 -6.65 -5.85 -6.59
N ALA A 172 -7.44 -5.19 -5.75
CA ALA A 172 -8.45 -4.24 -6.18
C ALA A 172 -8.49 -3.01 -5.27
N PHE A 173 -8.78 -1.84 -5.83
CA PHE A 173 -9.10 -0.65 -5.05
C PHE A 173 -10.58 -0.64 -4.69
N SER A 174 -10.89 -0.07 -3.53
CA SER A 174 -12.25 0.34 -3.22
C SER A 174 -12.69 1.47 -4.16
N PRO A 175 -14.00 1.64 -4.40
CA PRO A 175 -14.52 2.70 -5.26
C PRO A 175 -14.14 4.13 -4.80
N ASP A 176 -13.96 4.32 -3.49
CA ASP A 176 -13.51 5.58 -2.89
C ASP A 176 -11.98 5.77 -2.96
N GLY A 177 -11.23 4.76 -3.41
CA GLY A 177 -9.78 4.75 -3.51
C GLY A 177 -9.03 4.75 -2.17
N GLN A 178 -9.73 4.67 -1.03
CA GLN A 178 -9.10 4.74 0.29
C GLN A 178 -8.58 3.41 0.80
N THR A 179 -9.09 2.31 0.23
CA THR A 179 -8.80 0.95 0.68
C THR A 179 -8.33 0.09 -0.51
N ILE A 180 -7.35 -0.75 -0.26
CA ILE A 180 -6.88 -1.77 -1.21
C ILE A 180 -7.23 -3.12 -0.62
N VAL A 181 -7.80 -4.02 -1.42
CA VAL A 181 -7.95 -5.43 -1.05
C VAL A 181 -6.97 -6.27 -1.86
N SER A 182 -6.31 -7.23 -1.21
CA SER A 182 -5.45 -8.21 -1.88
C SER A 182 -5.85 -9.63 -1.49
N GLY A 183 -5.86 -10.53 -2.48
CA GLY A 183 -6.00 -11.98 -2.29
C GLY A 183 -4.68 -12.67 -2.58
N SER A 184 -4.35 -13.70 -1.79
CA SER A 184 -3.10 -14.45 -1.91
C SER A 184 -3.31 -15.96 -1.86
N HIS A 185 -2.31 -16.68 -2.35
CA HIS A 185 -2.13 -18.11 -2.14
C HIS A 185 -1.92 -18.50 -0.67
N ASP A 186 -1.63 -17.55 0.22
CA ASP A 186 -1.61 -17.81 1.67
C ASP A 186 -3.02 -18.04 2.26
N LYS A 187 -4.03 -18.06 1.38
CA LYS A 187 -5.44 -18.29 1.69
C LYS A 187 -6.06 -17.20 2.56
N THR A 188 -5.43 -16.03 2.60
CA THR A 188 -5.97 -14.85 3.27
C THR A 188 -6.31 -13.78 2.26
N ILE A 189 -7.24 -12.92 2.68
CA ILE A 189 -7.55 -11.67 2.00
C ILE A 189 -7.20 -10.54 2.96
N LYS A 190 -6.47 -9.54 2.50
CA LYS A 190 -6.02 -8.42 3.33
C LYS A 190 -6.57 -7.12 2.80
N LEU A 191 -7.07 -6.29 3.71
CA LEU A 191 -7.48 -4.91 3.45
C LEU A 191 -6.40 -3.98 3.97
N TRP A 192 -5.97 -3.07 3.11
CA TRP A 192 -4.91 -2.11 3.36
C TRP A 192 -5.46 -0.71 3.22
N ASN A 193 -4.98 0.19 4.06
CA ASN A 193 -5.21 1.61 3.84
C ASN A 193 -4.37 2.06 2.63
N ALA A 194 -4.98 2.64 1.60
CA ALA A 194 -4.27 3.05 0.39
C ALA A 194 -3.30 4.23 0.60
N ALA A 195 -3.54 5.04 1.64
CA ALA A 195 -2.73 6.23 1.95
C ALA A 195 -1.57 5.92 2.89
N THR A 196 -1.77 5.03 3.87
CA THR A 196 -0.75 4.69 4.88
C THR A 196 -0.10 3.34 4.64
N GLY A 197 -0.69 2.49 3.78
CA GLY A 197 -0.29 1.10 3.53
C GLY A 197 -0.35 0.21 4.74
N GLU A 198 -1.01 0.65 5.81
CA GLU A 198 -1.23 -0.17 6.99
C GLU A 198 -2.25 -1.26 6.68
N LEU A 199 -1.96 -2.47 7.17
CA LEU A 199 -2.93 -3.56 7.19
C LEU A 199 -4.08 -3.18 8.14
N GLN A 200 -5.25 -2.91 7.58
CA GLN A 200 -6.45 -2.60 8.36
C GLN A 200 -7.10 -3.88 8.87
N GLN A 201 -7.22 -4.88 8.00
CA GLN A 201 -7.93 -6.11 8.34
C GLN A 201 -7.40 -7.30 7.54
N THR A 202 -7.45 -8.48 8.15
CA THR A 202 -7.28 -9.75 7.44
C THR A 202 -8.62 -10.47 7.49
N LEU A 203 -9.23 -10.69 6.33
CA LEU A 203 -10.44 -11.50 6.18
C LEU A 203 -10.00 -12.97 6.11
N GLY A 204 -10.68 -13.78 6.91
CA GLY A 204 -10.16 -15.03 7.49
C GLY A 204 -9.79 -16.15 6.53
N ASP A 205 -9.34 -17.26 7.15
CA ASP A 205 -8.85 -18.50 6.54
C ASP A 205 -9.79 -19.01 5.45
N CYS A 206 -9.53 -18.61 4.20
CA CYS A 206 -10.06 -19.35 3.08
C CYS A 206 -9.46 -20.77 3.18
N SER A 207 -10.29 -21.80 3.04
CA SER A 207 -9.80 -23.19 3.04
C SER A 207 -8.84 -23.44 1.87
N HIS A 208 -8.93 -22.61 0.82
CA HIS A 208 -8.23 -22.72 -0.45
C HIS A 208 -7.65 -21.39 -0.93
N LEU A 209 -6.81 -21.48 -1.97
CA LEU A 209 -6.11 -20.35 -2.60
C LEU A 209 -7.10 -19.32 -3.11
N VAL A 210 -6.85 -18.04 -2.86
CA VAL A 210 -7.67 -16.94 -3.41
C VAL A 210 -7.09 -16.53 -4.75
N TYR A 211 -7.92 -16.45 -5.79
CA TYR A 211 -7.48 -16.07 -7.14
C TYR A 211 -8.00 -14.71 -7.60
N THR A 212 -9.12 -14.27 -7.05
CA THR A 212 -9.75 -13.02 -7.47
C THR A 212 -10.41 -12.36 -6.28
N VAL A 213 -10.30 -11.05 -6.22
CA VAL A 213 -10.96 -10.18 -5.25
C VAL A 213 -11.54 -8.97 -5.98
N ALA A 214 -12.71 -8.53 -5.55
CA ALA A 214 -13.35 -7.32 -6.08
C ALA A 214 -14.15 -6.62 -4.98
N PHE A 215 -14.18 -5.29 -5.03
CA PHE A 215 -15.09 -4.49 -4.23
C PHE A 215 -16.44 -4.33 -4.93
N SER A 216 -17.50 -4.28 -4.12
CA SER A 216 -18.79 -3.76 -4.56
C SER A 216 -18.69 -2.27 -4.88
N PRO A 217 -19.58 -1.73 -5.72
CA PRO A 217 -19.52 -0.33 -6.13
C PRO A 217 -19.84 0.64 -5.00
N ASP A 218 -20.54 0.18 -3.97
CA ASP A 218 -20.78 0.90 -2.71
C ASP A 218 -19.59 0.81 -1.74
N GLY A 219 -18.57 0.01 -2.05
CA GLY A 219 -17.39 -0.22 -1.21
C GLY A 219 -17.64 -1.04 0.06
N GLN A 220 -18.87 -1.47 0.32
CA GLN A 220 -19.24 -2.13 1.59
C GLN A 220 -19.01 -3.63 1.59
N THR A 221 -18.90 -4.25 0.42
CA THR A 221 -18.79 -5.70 0.26
C THR A 221 -17.55 -6.05 -0.56
N VAL A 222 -16.81 -7.05 -0.12
CA VAL A 222 -15.71 -7.65 -0.87
C VAL A 222 -16.16 -9.04 -1.32
N VAL A 223 -16.00 -9.35 -2.60
CA VAL A 223 -16.14 -10.73 -3.08
C VAL A 223 -14.75 -11.33 -3.30
N SER A 224 -14.60 -12.56 -2.85
CA SER A 224 -13.44 -13.40 -3.17
C SER A 224 -13.86 -14.66 -3.91
N GLY A 225 -13.14 -14.99 -4.98
CA GLY A 225 -13.24 -16.28 -5.66
C GLY A 225 -12.03 -17.15 -5.31
N SER A 226 -12.31 -18.40 -4.89
CA SER A 226 -11.29 -19.37 -4.51
C SER A 226 -11.25 -20.59 -5.46
N TYR A 227 -10.19 -21.40 -5.37
CA TYR A 227 -9.96 -22.58 -6.23
C TYR A 227 -11.07 -23.63 -6.14
N ASP A 228 -11.73 -23.71 -4.98
CA ASP A 228 -12.82 -24.65 -4.68
C ASP A 228 -14.14 -24.28 -5.37
N ASN A 229 -14.12 -23.29 -6.26
CA ASN A 229 -15.28 -22.69 -6.92
C ASN A 229 -16.28 -22.08 -5.94
N ILE A 230 -15.86 -21.81 -4.71
CA ILE A 230 -16.66 -21.13 -3.71
C ILE A 230 -16.41 -19.63 -3.85
N THR A 231 -17.50 -18.89 -4.00
CA THR A 231 -17.46 -17.43 -3.96
C THR A 231 -17.97 -16.97 -2.60
N LYS A 232 -17.15 -16.19 -1.90
CA LYS A 232 -17.48 -15.67 -0.57
C LYS A 232 -17.67 -14.16 -0.64
N LEU A 233 -18.76 -13.69 -0.04
CA LEU A 233 -19.04 -12.27 0.17
C LEU A 233 -18.66 -11.91 1.61
N TRP A 234 -17.83 -10.90 1.75
CA TRP A 234 -17.34 -10.39 3.01
C TRP A 234 -17.82 -8.96 3.19
N ASN A 235 -18.22 -8.62 4.40
CA ASN A 235 -18.44 -7.21 4.75
C ASN A 235 -17.07 -6.51 4.87
N ALA A 236 -16.85 -5.42 4.13
CA ALA A 236 -15.57 -4.72 4.14
C ALA A 236 -15.27 -4.00 5.47
N ALA A 237 -16.31 -3.63 6.23
CA ALA A 237 -16.18 -2.88 7.48
C ALA A 237 -16.03 -3.78 8.71
N THR A 238 -16.76 -4.90 8.76
CA THR A 238 -16.69 -5.85 9.89
C THR A 238 -15.75 -7.02 9.60
N GLY A 239 -15.49 -7.31 8.33
CA GLY A 239 -14.76 -8.47 7.86
C GLY A 239 -15.45 -9.81 8.06
N GLU A 240 -16.74 -9.78 8.36
CA GLU A 240 -17.55 -10.98 8.54
C GLU A 240 -17.97 -11.57 7.19
N LEU A 241 -17.99 -12.90 7.13
CA LEU A 241 -18.52 -13.65 6.00
C LEU A 241 -20.05 -13.49 5.97
N GLN A 242 -20.57 -12.78 4.96
CA GLN A 242 -22.01 -12.57 4.81
C GLN A 242 -22.67 -13.72 4.07
N GLN A 243 -22.04 -14.21 3.00
CA GLN A 243 -22.64 -15.24 2.17
C GLN A 243 -21.57 -16.12 1.52
N THR A 244 -21.90 -17.41 1.41
CA THR A 244 -21.14 -18.39 0.65
C THR A 244 -21.99 -18.83 -0.52
N LEU A 245 -21.49 -18.66 -1.73
CA LEU A 245 -22.13 -19.08 -2.98
C LEU A 245 -21.39 -20.31 -3.49
N GLU A 246 -22.07 -21.45 -3.45
CA GLU A 246 -21.63 -22.74 -3.98
C GLU A 246 -22.45 -23.05 -5.23
N GLY A 247 -21.82 -23.33 -6.38
CA GLY A 247 -22.62 -23.64 -7.55
C GLY A 247 -21.95 -23.81 -8.91
N TYR A 248 -20.62 -23.81 -9.02
CA TYR A 248 -20.00 -23.73 -10.34
C TYR A 248 -18.91 -24.77 -10.53
N SER A 249 -18.96 -25.49 -11.66
CA SER A 249 -18.08 -26.63 -11.97
C SER A 249 -16.72 -26.23 -12.56
N HIS A 250 -16.35 -24.95 -12.56
CA HIS A 250 -15.11 -24.46 -13.16
C HIS A 250 -14.49 -23.28 -12.38
N SER A 251 -13.16 -23.23 -12.38
CA SER A 251 -12.32 -22.22 -11.72
C SER A 251 -12.67 -20.80 -12.16
N PHE A 252 -12.91 -19.91 -11.21
CA PHE A 252 -13.17 -18.50 -11.48
C PHE A 252 -11.87 -17.71 -11.60
N THR A 253 -11.70 -17.01 -12.73
CA THR A 253 -10.54 -16.14 -12.98
C THR A 253 -10.81 -14.66 -12.73
N ALA A 254 -12.07 -14.25 -12.61
CA ALA A 254 -12.45 -12.88 -12.29
C ALA A 254 -13.87 -12.79 -11.72
N VAL A 255 -14.06 -11.87 -10.77
CA VAL A 255 -15.38 -11.45 -10.29
C VAL A 255 -15.50 -9.94 -10.45
N ALA A 256 -16.67 -9.46 -10.87
CA ALA A 256 -16.99 -8.04 -10.96
C ALA A 256 -18.42 -7.80 -10.47
N PHE A 257 -18.62 -6.72 -9.74
CA PHE A 257 -19.96 -6.24 -9.38
C PHE A 257 -20.53 -5.33 -10.47
N HIS A 258 -21.85 -5.34 -10.64
CA HIS A 258 -22.58 -4.44 -11.54
C HIS A 258 -23.30 -3.36 -10.72
N THR A 259 -23.19 -2.09 -11.13
CA THR A 259 -23.92 -0.96 -10.53
C THR A 259 -25.34 -0.91 -11.09
N ARG A 260 -26.35 -1.06 -10.23
CA ARG A 260 -27.72 -0.60 -10.54
C ARG A 260 -27.86 0.79 -9.92
N GLU A 261 -27.66 1.84 -10.71
CA GLU A 261 -27.98 3.19 -10.26
C GLU A 261 -29.51 3.31 -10.12
N GLY A 262 -30.00 3.19 -8.89
CA GLY A 262 -31.37 3.52 -8.54
C GLY A 262 -31.42 4.95 -8.03
N THR A 263 -31.76 5.90 -8.91
CA THR A 263 -32.33 7.18 -8.47
C THR A 263 -33.84 7.07 -8.53
N ASP A 264 -34.45 6.87 -7.36
CA ASP A 264 -35.88 7.11 -7.13
C ASP A 264 -36.17 8.61 -7.32
N THR A 265 -36.35 9.04 -8.56
CA THR A 265 -37.13 10.23 -8.92
C THR A 265 -37.87 9.98 -10.23
N SER A 266 -39.17 10.24 -10.22
CA SER A 266 -40.15 10.08 -11.29
C SER A 266 -39.71 10.57 -12.69
N PRO A 267 -40.31 10.04 -13.78
CA PRO A 267 -39.65 9.92 -15.08
C PRO A 267 -39.84 11.15 -15.96
N THR A 268 -38.77 11.87 -16.25
CA THR A 268 -38.69 12.75 -17.42
C THR A 268 -37.26 12.82 -17.96
N SER A 269 -36.76 11.70 -18.50
CA SER A 269 -35.88 11.67 -19.68
C SER A 269 -35.64 10.22 -20.09
N ASN A 270 -35.92 9.90 -21.36
CA ASN A 270 -35.73 8.58 -21.95
C ASN A 270 -34.25 8.25 -22.13
N GLN A 271 -33.59 7.80 -21.07
CA GLN A 271 -32.38 6.97 -21.19
C GLN A 271 -32.51 5.82 -20.19
N ALA A 272 -33.21 4.76 -20.61
CA ALA A 272 -33.18 3.48 -19.90
C ALA A 272 -31.74 2.96 -19.94
N ALA A 273 -31.07 2.89 -18.79
CA ALA A 273 -29.76 2.28 -18.68
C ALA A 273 -29.88 0.80 -19.10
N SER A 274 -29.31 0.45 -20.24
CA SER A 274 -29.32 -0.92 -20.76
C SER A 274 -28.51 -1.84 -19.83
N GLN A 275 -29.18 -2.72 -19.10
CA GLN A 275 -28.58 -3.66 -18.17
C GLN A 275 -27.98 -4.85 -18.94
N ILE A 276 -26.65 -4.96 -19.02
CA ILE A 276 -25.98 -6.07 -19.72
C ILE A 276 -25.50 -7.12 -18.72
N SER A 277 -25.86 -8.39 -18.92
CA SER A 277 -25.40 -9.52 -18.10
C SER A 277 -24.96 -10.71 -18.95
N LEU A 278 -24.17 -11.62 -18.37
CA LEU A 278 -23.62 -12.80 -19.04
C LEU A 278 -24.07 -14.06 -18.31
N ALA A 279 -24.71 -14.98 -19.02
CA ALA A 279 -25.01 -16.32 -18.50
C ALA A 279 -24.86 -17.35 -19.60
N GLU A 280 -24.21 -18.48 -19.26
CA GLU A 280 -23.88 -19.55 -20.22
C GLU A 280 -23.17 -19.00 -21.47
N GLN A 281 -23.69 -19.30 -22.67
CA GLN A 281 -23.23 -18.79 -23.95
C GLN A 281 -23.96 -17.51 -24.41
N TRP A 282 -24.80 -16.90 -23.57
CA TRP A 282 -25.63 -15.76 -23.97
C TRP A 282 -25.20 -14.45 -23.32
N VAL A 283 -25.29 -13.37 -24.09
CA VAL A 283 -25.29 -11.99 -23.60
C VAL A 283 -26.75 -11.56 -23.47
N TYR A 284 -27.08 -11.09 -22.28
CA TYR A 284 -28.40 -10.57 -21.94
C TYR A 284 -28.36 -9.05 -21.92
N MET A 285 -29.42 -8.42 -22.41
CA MET A 285 -29.68 -7.00 -22.21
C MET A 285 -31.10 -6.85 -21.66
N ASN A 286 -31.27 -6.17 -20.53
CA ASN A 286 -32.58 -6.00 -19.86
C ASN A 286 -33.32 -7.34 -19.67
N ASP A 287 -32.58 -8.37 -19.27
CA ASP A 287 -33.04 -9.76 -19.10
C ASP A 287 -33.52 -10.48 -20.38
N GLU A 288 -33.31 -9.89 -21.56
CA GLU A 288 -33.54 -10.54 -22.85
C GLU A 288 -32.26 -11.10 -23.45
N LYS A 289 -32.35 -12.28 -24.09
CA LYS A 289 -31.22 -12.88 -24.83
C LYS A 289 -30.96 -12.10 -26.11
N VAL A 290 -29.87 -11.34 -26.15
CA VAL A 290 -29.53 -10.48 -27.30
C VAL A 290 -28.51 -11.13 -28.23
N MET A 291 -27.53 -11.85 -27.69
CA MET A 291 -26.44 -12.38 -28.50
C MET A 291 -25.98 -13.75 -28.01
N TRP A 292 -25.93 -14.72 -28.92
CA TRP A 292 -25.28 -16.00 -28.67
C TRP A 292 -23.78 -15.90 -28.97
N ARG A 293 -22.95 -16.35 -28.03
CA ARG A 293 -21.49 -16.35 -28.11
C ARG A 293 -21.01 -17.72 -28.56
N PRO A 294 -20.27 -17.81 -29.69
CA PRO A 294 -19.66 -19.05 -30.13
C PRO A 294 -18.70 -19.60 -29.06
N TYR A 295 -18.51 -20.93 -29.04
CA TYR A 295 -17.71 -21.62 -28.03
C TYR A 295 -16.28 -21.05 -27.89
N GLU A 296 -15.66 -20.62 -28.99
CA GLU A 296 -14.32 -20.00 -29.01
C GLU A 296 -14.25 -18.68 -28.21
N TYR A 297 -15.38 -18.00 -28.02
CA TYR A 297 -15.51 -16.74 -27.30
C TYR A 297 -16.18 -16.91 -25.92
N SER A 298 -16.42 -18.16 -25.49
CA SER A 298 -17.01 -18.47 -24.19
C SER A 298 -15.99 -18.51 -23.05
N ARG A 299 -14.69 -18.68 -23.36
CA ARG A 299 -13.60 -18.76 -22.37
C ARG A 299 -12.87 -17.42 -22.21
N TYR A 300 -13.51 -16.48 -21.52
CA TYR A 300 -12.90 -15.21 -21.12
C TYR A 300 -12.33 -15.31 -19.70
N SER A 301 -11.22 -14.60 -19.44
CA SER A 301 -10.57 -14.50 -18.13
C SER A 301 -11.23 -13.46 -17.22
N CYS A 302 -11.72 -12.36 -17.81
CA CYS A 302 -12.36 -11.25 -17.09
C CYS A 302 -13.35 -10.50 -17.98
N CYS A 303 -14.33 -9.82 -17.37
CA CYS A 303 -15.28 -8.98 -18.08
C CYS A 303 -15.65 -7.73 -17.29
N CYS A 304 -15.98 -6.64 -17.98
CA CYS A 304 -16.59 -5.46 -17.38
C CYS A 304 -17.62 -4.82 -18.33
N THR A 305 -18.56 -4.07 -17.79
CA THR A 305 -19.60 -3.38 -18.56
C THR A 305 -19.67 -1.90 -18.18
N LYS A 306 -19.81 -1.01 -19.16
CA LYS A 306 -20.04 0.43 -18.93
C LYS A 306 -20.91 1.00 -20.06
N GLU A 307 -22.02 1.67 -19.74
CA GLU A 307 -22.83 2.44 -20.69
C GLU A 307 -23.17 1.69 -22.01
N GLY A 308 -23.69 0.46 -21.90
CA GLY A 308 -24.02 -0.35 -23.08
C GLY A 308 -22.81 -1.03 -23.76
N ALA A 309 -21.59 -0.80 -23.27
CA ALA A 309 -20.39 -1.50 -23.71
C ALA A 309 -20.10 -2.71 -22.81
N LEU A 310 -19.75 -3.84 -23.41
CA LEU A 310 -19.24 -5.03 -22.76
C LEU A 310 -17.79 -5.26 -23.20
N ALA A 311 -16.85 -5.30 -22.25
CA ALA A 311 -15.47 -5.68 -22.49
C ALA A 311 -15.18 -7.09 -21.95
N LEU A 312 -14.49 -7.91 -22.74
CA LEU A 312 -14.07 -9.28 -22.42
C LEU A 312 -12.56 -9.42 -22.61
N GLY A 313 -11.83 -9.83 -21.58
CA GLY A 313 -10.41 -10.17 -21.65
C GLY A 313 -10.22 -11.68 -21.77
N TYR A 314 -9.35 -12.13 -22.67
CA TYR A 314 -9.09 -13.55 -22.94
C TYR A 314 -7.70 -14.00 -22.46
N PRO A 315 -7.49 -15.29 -22.14
CA PRO A 315 -6.18 -15.84 -21.78
C PRO A 315 -5.09 -15.63 -22.84
N SER A 316 -5.49 -15.40 -24.09
CA SER A 316 -4.61 -15.09 -25.22
C SER A 316 -4.06 -13.65 -25.21
N GLY A 317 -4.45 -12.81 -24.24
CA GLY A 317 -4.08 -11.39 -24.17
C GLY A 317 -4.94 -10.48 -25.06
N ARG A 318 -5.96 -11.02 -25.73
CA ARG A 318 -6.92 -10.24 -26.53
C ARG A 318 -7.99 -9.61 -25.65
N VAL A 319 -8.36 -8.36 -25.95
CA VAL A 319 -9.50 -7.66 -25.35
C VAL A 319 -10.53 -7.40 -26.44
N PHE A 320 -11.76 -7.90 -26.24
CA PHE A 320 -12.90 -7.62 -27.10
C PHE A 320 -13.80 -6.60 -26.43
N ILE A 321 -14.18 -5.56 -27.16
CA ILE A 321 -15.15 -4.55 -26.71
C ILE A 321 -16.34 -4.64 -27.66
N ILE A 322 -17.52 -4.84 -27.10
CA ILE A 322 -18.79 -4.94 -27.81
C ILE A 322 -19.66 -3.78 -27.37
N GLN A 323 -19.96 -2.86 -28.27
CA GLN A 323 -20.97 -1.82 -28.02
C GLN A 323 -22.33 -2.39 -28.40
N LEU A 324 -23.23 -2.49 -27.42
CA LEU A 324 -24.61 -2.90 -27.66
C LEU A 324 -25.51 -1.67 -27.59
N LEU A 325 -26.15 -1.35 -28.70
CA LEU A 325 -27.16 -0.30 -28.79
C LEU A 325 -28.52 -0.89 -28.39
N ALA A 326 -29.33 -0.13 -27.66
CA ALA A 326 -30.69 -0.57 -27.31
C ALA A 326 -31.47 -0.88 -28.60
N PRO A 327 -32.22 -2.00 -28.65
CA PRO A 327 -33.14 -2.23 -29.77
C PRO A 327 -34.22 -1.14 -29.77
N ASN A 328 -34.49 -0.57 -30.95
CA ASN A 328 -35.54 0.42 -31.17
C ASN A 328 -36.94 -0.16 -30.98
#